data_AF-A0A2H0G0X9-F1
#
_entry.id   AF-A0A2H0G0X9-F1
#
_cell.length_a   1.000
_cell.length_b   1.000
_cell.length_c   1.000
_cell.angle_alpha   90.00
_cell.angle_beta   90.00
_cell.angle_gamma   90.00
#
_symmetry.space_group_name_H-M   'P 1'
#
loop_
_entity.id
_entity.type
_entity.pdbx_description
1 polymer ?
#
loop_
_entity_poly.entity_id
_entity_poly.type
_entity_poly.pdbx_seq_one_letter_code
_entity_poly.pdbx_strand_id
1 'polypeptide(L)' 'MLFTLNASRAFGERIGQALGIPLSEHEEREFEDGEHKSRPLVNVRGRD' A
#
# COMPACT_ATOMS: atom_id res chain seq x y z
N MET A 1 1.22 -9.55 3.14
CA MET A 1 0.18 -8.58 2.83
C MET A 1 0.68 -7.25 3.29
N LEU A 2 1.80 -6.80 2.73
CA LEU A 2 2.41 -5.55 3.13
C LEU A 2 1.98 -4.47 2.14
N PHE A 3 1.31 -3.44 2.62
CA PHE A 3 0.96 -2.25 1.85
C PHE A 3 1.61 -1.03 2.49
N THR A 4 1.72 0.08 1.75
CA THR A 4 2.18 1.37 2.28
C THR A 4 1.55 2.50 1.48
N LEU A 5 1.01 3.50 2.16
CA LEU A 5 0.50 4.70 1.50
C LEU A 5 1.64 5.56 0.93
N ASN A 6 1.32 6.41 -0.04
CA ASN A 6 2.23 7.23 -0.83
C ASN A 6 3.16 8.07 0.05
N ALA A 7 2.63 8.69 1.11
CA ALA A 7 3.40 9.51 2.04
C ALA A 7 4.56 8.76 2.72
N SER A 8 4.45 7.43 2.83
CA SER A 8 5.43 6.56 3.49
C SER A 8 6.12 5.57 2.54
N ARG A 9 5.95 5.72 1.22
CA ARG A 9 6.35 4.72 0.20
C ARG A 9 7.79 4.26 0.35
N ALA A 10 8.74 5.18 0.42
CA ALA A 10 10.15 4.86 0.55
C ALA A 10 10.47 4.10 1.86
N PHE A 11 9.76 4.40 2.94
CA PHE A 11 9.94 3.66 4.20
C PHE A 11 9.33 2.26 4.12
N GLY A 12 8.13 2.13 3.54
CA GLY A 12 7.49 0.84 3.31
C GLY A 12 8.32 -0.07 2.40
N GLU A 13 8.97 0.47 1.36
CA GLU A 13 9.88 -0.29 0.50
C GLU A 13 11.06 -0.86 1.28
N ARG A 14 11.66 -0.08 2.19
CA ARG A 14 12.73 -0.55 3.07
C ARG A 14 12.27 -1.65 4.02
N ILE A 15 11.06 -1.55 4.57
CA ILE A 15 10.46 -2.60 5.40
C ILE A 15 10.27 -3.88 4.56
N GLY A 16 9.72 -3.76 3.35
CA GLY A 16 9.52 -4.89 2.45
C GLY A 16 10.84 -5.59 2.09
N GLN A 17 11.89 -4.82 1.82
CA GLN A 17 13.24 -5.35 1.60
C GLN A 17 13.77 -6.10 2.83
N ALA A 18 13.63 -5.53 4.03
CA ALA A 18 14.09 -6.17 5.26
C ALA A 18 13.34 -7.47 5.59
N LEU A 19 12.04 -7.54 5.24
CA LEU A 19 11.21 -8.72 5.43
C LEU A 19 11.30 -9.74 4.28
N GLY A 20 11.91 -9.37 3.15
CA GLY A 20 11.87 -10.17 1.92
C GLY A 20 10.47 -10.28 1.30
N ILE A 21 9.57 -9.33 1.60
CA ILE A 21 8.18 -9.31 1.14
C ILE A 21 7.96 -8.04 0.29
N PRO A 22 7.59 -8.14 -0.99
CA PRO A 22 7.31 -6.96 -1.80
C PRO A 22 6.04 -6.25 -1.33
N LEU A 23 5.97 -4.94 -1.58
CA LEU A 23 4.74 -4.18 -1.36
C LEU A 23 3.65 -4.65 -2.32
N SER A 24 2.46 -4.87 -1.77
CA SER A 24 1.26 -5.21 -2.51
C SER A 24 0.64 -3.98 -3.14
N GLU A 25 0.11 -4.15 -4.35
CA GLU A 25 -0.44 -3.05 -5.13
C GLU A 25 -1.78 -2.58 -4.58
N HIS A 26 -1.91 -1.27 -4.41
CA HIS A 26 -3.17 -0.60 -4.15
C HIS A 26 -3.18 0.74 -4.90
N GLU A 27 -4.38 1.19 -5.24
CA GLU A 27 -4.65 2.52 -5.72
C GLU A 27 -4.77 3.45 -4.50
N GLU A 28 -4.10 4.60 -4.56
CA GLU A 28 -4.33 5.72 -3.66
C GLU A 28 -4.67 6.94 -4.49
N ARG A 29 -5.76 7.63 -4.14
CA ARG A 29 -6.24 8.80 -4.85
C ARG A 29 -6.73 9.84 -3.86
N GLU A 30 -6.32 11.09 -4.08
CA GLU A 30 -6.82 12.25 -3.37
C GLU A 30 -7.88 12.94 -4.25
N PHE A 31 -8.97 13.40 -3.62
CA PHE A 31 -10.02 14.17 -4.28
C PHE A 31 -9.95 15.64 -3.85
N GLU A 32 -10.52 16.53 -4.67
CA GLU A 32 -10.43 17.98 -4.49
C GLU A 32 -11.14 18.50 -3.22
N ASP A 33 -12.04 17.70 -2.65
CA ASP A 33 -12.76 17.95 -1.40
C ASP A 33 -11.98 17.52 -0.14
N GLY A 34 -10.78 16.97 -0.32
CA GLY A 34 -9.94 16.46 0.76
C GLY A 34 -10.25 15.01 1.16
N GLU A 35 -11.12 14.31 0.43
CA GLU A 35 -11.28 12.87 0.63
C GLU A 35 -10.08 12.09 0.08
N HIS A 36 -9.75 10.98 0.75
CA HIS A 36 -8.70 10.06 0.33
C HIS A 36 -9.26 8.66 0.11
N LYS A 37 -9.04 8.11 -1.09
CA LYS A 37 -9.36 6.72 -1.42
C LYS A 37 -8.10 5.87 -1.36
N SER A 38 -8.21 4.72 -0.71
CA SER A 38 -7.28 3.60 -0.83
C SER A 38 -8.04 2.35 -1.27
N ARG A 39 -7.51 1.61 -2.25
CA ARG A 39 -8.16 0.40 -2.78
C ARG A 39 -7.14 -0.66 -3.17
N PRO A 40 -7.15 -1.87 -2.57
CA PRO A 40 -6.30 -2.97 -3.02
C PRO A 40 -6.55 -3.32 -4.50
N LEU A 41 -5.46 -3.51 -5.25
CA LEU A 41 -5.50 -4.03 -6.63
C LEU A 41 -5.31 -5.56 -6.68
N VAL A 42 -5.04 -6.16 -5.53
CA VAL A 42 -4.87 -7.60 -5.34
C VAL A 42 -5.96 -8.17 -4.44
N ASN A 43 -6.26 -9.47 -4.57
CA ASN A 43 -7.18 -10.16 -3.67
C ASN A 43 -6.55 -10.29 -2.27
N VAL A 44 -7.27 -9.85 -1.24
CA VAL A 44 -6.82 -9.84 0.16
C VAL A 44 -7.33 -11.01 1.00
N ARG A 45 -8.30 -11.79 0.50
CA ARG A 45 -9.02 -12.77 1.31
C ARG A 45 -8.10 -13.92 1.74
N GLY A 46 -8.00 -14.12 3.06
CA GLY A 46 -7.24 -15.22 3.64
C GLY A 46 -5.73 -15.14 3.36
N ARG A 47 -5.21 -13.93 3.14
CA ARG A 47 -3.80 -13.68 2.88
C ARG A 47 -3.27 -12.72 3.93
N ASP A 48 -2.19 -13.12 4.57
CA ASP A 48 -1.38 -12.24 5.38
C ASP A 48 -0.53 -11.37 4.55
#